data_AF-A0A327KEI0-F1
#
_entry.id   AF-A0A327KEI0-F1
#
_cell.length_a   1.000
_cell.length_b   1.000
_cell.length_c   1.000
_cell.angle_alpha   90.00
_cell.angle_beta   90.00
_cell.angle_gamma   90.00
#
_symmetry.space_group_name_H-M   'P 1'
#
loop_
_entity.id
_entity.type
_entity.pdbx_description
1 polymer ?
#
loop_
_entity_poly.entity_id
_entity_poly.type
_entity_poly.pdbx_seq_one_letter_code
_entity_poly.pdbx_strand_id
1 'polypeptide(L)' 'VMRSATARCGGHATLIRAPAALRAAVDVFEPQGGPLGLLTRRVKESFDPRGVLGPGRMWAGV' A
#
# COMPACT_ATOMS: atom_id res chain seq x y z
N VAL A 1 -10.16 -6.57 10.92
CA VAL A 1 -11.58 -6.13 11.05
C VAL A 1 -12.00 -5.17 9.93
N MET A 2 -11.32 -4.04 9.69
CA MET A 2 -11.75 -3.07 8.67
C MET A 2 -11.76 -3.64 7.24
N ARG A 3 -10.64 -4.21 6.78
CA ARG A 3 -10.55 -4.84 5.44
C ARG A 3 -11.60 -5.93 5.21
N SER A 4 -11.77 -6.82 6.20
CA SER A 4 -12.79 -7.87 6.15
C SER A 4 -14.22 -7.33 6.10
N ALA A 5 -14.47 -6.17 6.73
CA ALA A 5 -15.80 -5.54 6.69
C ALA A 5 -16.06 -4.89 5.33
N THR A 6 -15.08 -4.19 4.75
CA THR A 6 -15.21 -3.53 3.43
C THR A 6 -15.28 -4.55 2.28
N ALA A 7 -14.56 -5.66 2.37
CA ALA A 7 -14.55 -6.71 1.36
C ALA A 7 -15.95 -7.29 1.08
N ARG A 8 -16.81 -7.41 2.10
CA ARG A 8 -18.20 -7.88 1.94
C ARG A 8 -19.06 -6.96 1.09
N CYS A 9 -18.66 -5.70 0.95
CA CYS A 9 -19.31 -4.70 0.11
C CYS A 9 -18.55 -4.44 -1.20
N GLY A 10 -17.54 -5.26 -1.52
CA GLY A 10 -16.65 -5.04 -2.67
C GLY A 10 -15.74 -3.81 -2.54
N GLY A 11 -15.52 -3.31 -1.32
CA GLY A 11 -14.75 -2.10 -1.05
C GLY A 11 -13.32 -2.33 -0.57
N HIS A 12 -12.60 -1.22 -0.38
CA HIS A 12 -11.20 -1.18 0.06
C HIS A 12 -11.03 -0.30 1.30
N ALA A 13 -10.03 -0.62 2.13
CA ALA A 13 -9.70 0.19 3.29
C ALA A 13 -8.34 0.89 3.10
N THR A 14 -8.34 2.22 3.28
CA THR A 14 -7.14 3.06 3.18
C THR A 14 -6.88 3.79 4.49
N LEU A 15 -5.65 3.71 5.00
CA LEU A 15 -5.21 4.44 6.18
C LEU A 15 -4.88 5.89 5.83
N ILE A 16 -5.76 6.81 6.21
CA ILE A 16 -5.59 8.25 5.89
C ILE A 16 -4.65 8.95 6.89
N ARG A 17 -4.78 8.67 8.20
CA ARG A 17 -3.99 9.31 9.25
C ARG A 17 -3.73 8.33 10.40
N ALA A 18 -2.49 8.31 10.88
CA ALA A 18 -2.06 7.52 12.03
C ALA A 18 -0.74 8.06 12.60
N PRO A 19 -0.40 7.76 13.86
CA PRO A 19 0.95 7.91 14.38
C PRO A 19 1.96 7.13 13.52
N ALA A 20 3.21 7.61 13.47
CA ALA A 20 4.26 7.02 12.63
C ALA A 20 4.48 5.52 12.90
N ALA A 21 4.47 5.11 14.17
CA ALA A 21 4.62 3.71 14.57
C ALA A 21 3.52 2.81 13.98
N LEU A 22 2.26 3.26 14.04
CA LEU A 22 1.14 2.49 13.49
C LEU A 22 1.20 2.44 11.96
N ARG A 23 1.56 3.56 11.32
CA ARG A 23 1.70 3.64 9.87
C ARG A 23 2.85 2.80 9.32
N ALA A 24 3.88 2.54 10.12
CA ALA A 24 4.97 1.61 9.76
C ALA A 24 4.57 0.14 9.94
N ALA A 25 3.60 -0.15 10.81
CA ALA A 25 3.15 -1.51 11.11
C ALA A 25 1.93 -1.97 10.28
N VAL A 26 1.19 -1.03 9.67
CA VAL A 26 -0.05 -1.31 8.95
C VAL A 26 0.03 -0.75 7.54
N ASP A 27 -0.27 -1.61 6.55
CA ASP A 27 -0.33 -1.21 5.15
C ASP A 27 -1.32 -0.06 4.92
N VAL A 28 -0.90 0.93 4.14
CA VAL A 28 -1.68 2.15 3.90
C VAL A 28 -2.84 1.91 2.95
N PHE A 29 -2.63 1.12 1.90
CA PHE A 29 -3.65 0.79 0.90
C PHE A 29 -4.20 -0.62 1.10
N GLU A 30 -5.26 -0.96 0.36
CA GLU A 30 -5.67 -2.36 0.19
C GLU A 30 -4.58 -3.16 -0.52
N PRO A 31 -4.13 -4.31 0.03
CA PRO A 31 -3.15 -5.15 -0.63
C PRO A 31 -3.59 -5.51 -2.05
N GLN A 32 -2.75 -5.15 -3.02
CA GLN A 32 -2.96 -5.52 -4.42
C GLN A 32 -2.32 -6.87 -4.69
N GLY A 33 -3.15 -7.90 -4.79
CA GLY A 33 -2.70 -9.24 -5.16
C GLY A 33 -2.34 -9.37 -6.64
N GLY A 34 -1.45 -10.32 -6.95
CA GLY A 34 -1.23 -10.81 -8.31
C GLY A 34 -0.73 -9.74 -9.31
N PRO A 35 -1.29 -9.69 -10.54
CA PRO A 35 -0.81 -8.82 -11.60
C PRO A 35 -0.82 -7.32 -11.27
N LEU A 36 -1.78 -6.87 -10.47
CA LEU A 36 -1.92 -5.44 -10.13
C LEU A 36 -0.75 -4.96 -9.25
N GLY A 37 -0.37 -5.76 -8.24
CA GLY A 37 0.80 -5.46 -7.41
C GLY A 37 2.10 -5.45 -8.22
N LEU A 38 2.26 -6.38 -9.17
CA LEU A 38 3.41 -6.42 -10.08
C LEU A 38 3.48 -5.18 -10.98
N LEU A 39 2.35 -4.72 -11.50
CA LEU A 39 2.28 -3.49 -12.29
C LEU A 39 2.68 -2.27 -11.46
N THR A 40 2.12 -2.13 -10.25
CA THR A 40 2.44 -1.03 -9.33
C THR A 40 3.95 -0.96 -9.05
N ARG A 41 4.58 -2.10 -8.80
CA ARG A 41 6.03 -2.18 -8.60
C ARG A 41 6.82 -1.72 -9.82
N ARG A 42 6.48 -2.20 -11.03
CA ARG A 42 7.17 -1.79 -12.27
C ARG A 42 7.03 -0.30 -12.57
N VAL A 43 5.86 0.27 -12.29
CA VAL A 43 5.63 1.72 -12.42
C VAL A 43 6.53 2.46 -11.42
N LYS A 44 6.54 2.06 -10.15
CA LYS A 44 7.41 2.66 -9.13
C LYS A 44 8.88 2.60 -9.52
N GLU A 45 9.37 1.43 -9.94
CA GLU A 45 10.76 1.23 -10.37
C GLU A 45 11.12 2.11 -11.57
N SER A 46 10.19 2.36 -12.50
CA SER A 46 10.43 3.20 -13.67
C SER A 46 10.58 4.69 -13.32
N PHE A 47 9.85 5.17 -12.31
CA PHE A 47 9.88 6.57 -11.89
C PHE A 47 10.88 6.86 -10.77
N ASP A 48 11.16 5.88 -9.92
CA ASP A 48 12.02 6.01 -8.75
C ASP A 48 12.91 4.76 -8.58
N PRO A 49 13.84 4.52 -9.52
CA PRO A 49 14.69 3.33 -9.50
C PRO A 49 15.63 3.26 -8.29
N ARG A 50 15.83 4.39 -7.59
CA ARG A 50 16.65 4.48 -6.37
C ARG A 50 15.81 4.48 -5.09
N GLY A 51 14.49 4.41 -5.18
CA GLY A 51 13.59 4.34 -4.02
C GLY A 51 13.62 5.57 -3.09
N VAL A 52 13.95 6.76 -3.61
CA VAL A 52 14.12 7.97 -2.81
C VAL A 52 12.76 8.59 -2.43
N LEU A 53 11.73 8.40 -3.26
CA LEU A 53 10.42 9.02 -3.08
C LEU A 53 9.54 8.19 -2.15
N GLY A 54 9.45 8.59 -0.88
CA GLY A 54 8.53 7.98 0.07
C GLY A 54 8.79 6.49 0.37
N PRO A 55 10.03 6.11 0.74
CA PRO A 55 10.40 4.72 1.01
C PRO A 55 9.52 4.12 2.11
N GLY A 56 8.90 2.98 1.84
CA GLY A 56 8.04 2.25 2.78
C GLY A 56 6.81 3.02 3.25
N ARG A 57 6.48 4.18 2.64
CA ARG A 57 5.37 5.03 3.07
C ARG A 57 4.05 4.68 2.40
N MET A 58 4.08 4.14 1.20
CA MET A 58 2.86 3.85 0.42
C MET A 58 2.59 2.36 0.33
N TRP A 59 3.63 1.61 -0.03
CA TRP A 59 3.65 0.17 -0.15
C TRP A 59 4.85 -0.36 0.62
N ALA A 60 4.66 -1.40 1.43
CA ALA A 60 5.78 -2.04 2.10
C ALA A 60 6.64 -2.79 1.06
N GLY A 61 7.95 -2.50 1.00
CA GLY A 61 8.88 -3.21 0.12
C GLY A 61 8.86 -2.81 -1.37
N VAL A 62 8.19 -1.70 -1.71
CA VAL A 62 8.15 -1.08 -3.05
C VAL A 62 8.55 0.39 -2.92
#